data_AF-A0A958IRY3-F1
#
_entry.id   AF-A0A958IRY3-F1
#
_cell.length_a   1.000
_cell.length_b   1.000
_cell.length_c   1.000
_cell.angle_alpha   90.00
_cell.angle_beta   90.00
_cell.angle_gamma   90.00
#
_symmetry.space_group_name_H-M   'P 1'
#
loop_
_entity.id
_entity.type
_entity.pdbx_description
1 polymer ?
#
loop_
_entity_poly.entity_id
_entity_poly.type
_entity_poly.pdbx_seq_one_letter_code
_entity_poly.pdbx_strand_id
1 'polypeptide(L)'
;MATIFEIFLLPEIDAPYAAQAAQEVFAEIDRLEQALSRFIENSDISRINRRAAQEAVTVGPDAFACLQECWQLYHDTGGAFDVSAGHLLACW
;
A
#
# COMPACT_ATOMS: atom_id res chain seq x y z
N MET A 1 1.01 -8.55 0.00
CA MET A 1 1.16 -8.20 1.42
C MET A 1 1.25 -9.51 2.18
N ALA A 2 2.38 -9.85 2.79
CA ALA A 2 2.60 -11.18 3.38
C ALA A 2 1.92 -11.33 4.76
N THR A 3 0.59 -11.25 4.78
CA THR A 3 -0.25 -11.39 5.97
C THR A 3 -1.58 -12.06 5.61
N ILE A 4 -2.37 -12.43 6.61
CA ILE A 4 -3.70 -13.02 6.43
C ILE A 4 -4.75 -11.90 6.42
N PHE A 5 -5.66 -11.97 5.47
CA PHE A 5 -6.85 -11.12 5.38
C PHE A 5 -8.10 -11.99 5.52
N GLU A 6 -9.06 -11.52 6.31
CA GLU A 6 -10.33 -12.18 6.54
C GLU A 6 -11.48 -11.22 6.23
N ILE A 7 -12.55 -11.76 5.63
CA ILE A 7 -13.76 -11.01 5.32
C ILE A 7 -14.91 -11.72 6.03
N PHE A 8 -15.61 -10.96 6.89
CA PHE A 8 -16.80 -11.44 7.59
C PHE A 8 -18.04 -10.88 6.90
N LEU A 9 -18.90 -11.77 6.43
CA LEU A 9 -20.11 -11.43 5.70
C LEU A 9 -21.33 -11.70 6.58
N LEU A 10 -22.30 -10.79 6.54
CA LEU A 10 -23.51 -10.91 7.32
C LEU A 10 -24.41 -12.05 6.78
N PRO A 11 -25.02 -12.87 7.65
CA PRO A 11 -25.85 -14.00 7.22
C PRO A 11 -27.05 -13.61 6.35
N GLU A 12 -27.52 -12.37 6.48
CA GLU A 12 -28.67 -11.84 5.74
C GLU A 12 -28.36 -11.52 4.27
N ILE A 13 -27.08 -11.55 3.87
CA ILE A 13 -26.64 -11.30 2.51
C ILE A 13 -26.73 -12.59 1.69
N ASP A 14 -27.27 -12.49 0.47
CA ASP A 14 -27.35 -13.60 -0.46
C ASP A 14 -25.96 -14.21 -0.75
N ALA A 15 -25.83 -15.53 -0.62
CA ALA A 15 -24.54 -16.20 -0.61
C ALA A 15 -23.73 -16.04 -1.92
N PRO A 16 -24.33 -16.19 -3.12
CA PRO A 16 -23.66 -15.86 -4.38
C PRO A 16 -23.13 -14.43 -4.44
N TYR A 17 -23.95 -13.45 -4.04
CA TYR A 17 -23.54 -12.05 -4.01
C TYR A 17 -22.40 -11.80 -3.02
N ALA A 18 -22.49 -12.38 -1.82
CA ALA A 18 -21.48 -12.30 -0.78
C ALA A 18 -20.13 -12.87 -1.27
N ALA A 19 -20.16 -14.01 -1.95
CA ALA A 19 -18.97 -14.64 -2.52
C ALA A 19 -18.31 -13.77 -3.61
N GLN A 20 -19.11 -13.18 -4.49
CA GLN A 20 -18.61 -12.28 -5.52
C GLN A 20 -17.96 -11.03 -4.90
N ALA A 21 -18.61 -10.41 -3.92
CA ALA A 21 -18.06 -9.25 -3.23
C ALA A 21 -16.72 -9.58 -2.54
N ALA A 22 -16.63 -10.73 -1.87
CA ALA A 22 -15.39 -11.17 -1.24
C ALA A 22 -14.25 -11.36 -2.28
N GLN A 23 -14.55 -11.94 -3.43
CA GLN A 23 -13.58 -12.10 -4.51
C GLN A 23 -13.05 -10.76 -5.01
N GLU A 24 -13.91 -9.76 -5.18
CA GLU A 24 -13.49 -8.41 -5.59
C GLU A 24 -12.61 -7.72 -4.53
N VAL A 25 -12.91 -7.89 -3.24
CA VAL A 25 -12.04 -7.35 -2.17
C VAL A 25 -10.65 -7.96 -2.22
N PHE A 26 -10.53 -9.28 -2.40
CA PHE A 26 -9.21 -9.92 -2.51
C PHE A 26 -8.47 -9.50 -3.78
N ALA A 27 -9.18 -9.37 -4.91
CA ALA A 27 -8.60 -8.85 -6.15
C ALA A 27 -8.05 -7.42 -5.96
N GLU A 28 -8.74 -6.58 -5.18
CA GLU A 28 -8.29 -5.24 -4.87
C GLU A 28 -7.07 -5.22 -3.95
N ILE A 29 -7.02 -6.10 -2.94
CA ILE A 29 -5.83 -6.28 -2.10
C ILE A 29 -4.62 -6.68 -2.94
N ASP A 30 -4.78 -7.61 -3.89
CA ASP A 30 -3.73 -8.02 -4.79
C ASP A 30 -3.27 -6.89 -5.70
N ARG A 31 -4.21 -6.09 -6.24
CA ARG A 31 -3.90 -4.91 -7.06
C ARG A 31 -3.10 -3.88 -6.27
N LEU A 32 -3.50 -3.58 -5.03
CA LEU A 32 -2.81 -2.65 -4.15
C LEU A 32 -1.41 -3.16 -3.76
N GLU A 33 -1.24 -4.46 -3.54
CA GLU A 33 0.08 -5.05 -3.33
C GLU A 33 1.01 -4.79 -4.52
N GLN A 34 0.53 -4.96 -5.76
CA GLN A 34 1.35 -4.68 -6.95
C GLN A 34 1.80 -3.22 -7.03
N ALA A 35 1.01 -2.27 -6.52
CA ALA A 35 1.35 -0.86 -6.54
C ALA A 35 2.22 -0.43 -5.35
N LEU A 36 1.93 -0.92 -4.14
CA LEU A 36 2.46 -0.36 -2.89
C LEU A 36 3.61 -1.19 -2.28
N SER A 37 3.83 -2.41 -2.74
CA SER A 37 4.82 -3.30 -2.13
C SER A 37 6.24 -2.84 -2.39
N ARG A 38 7.05 -2.64 -1.35
CA ARG A 38 8.50 -2.40 -1.50
C ARG A 38 9.29 -3.63 -1.98
N PHE A 39 8.65 -4.80 -2.03
CA PHE A 39 9.30 -6.06 -2.37
C PHE A 39 9.03 -6.49 -3.81
N ILE A 40 7.96 -5.99 -4.43
CA ILE A 40 7.65 -6.24 -5.83
C ILE A 40 8.44 -5.26 -6.68
N GLU A 41 9.29 -5.79 -7.56
CA GLU A 41 10.27 -4.99 -8.31
C GLU A 41 9.64 -3.83 -9.10
N ASN A 42 8.49 -4.07 -9.73
CA ASN A 42 7.83 -3.10 -10.61
C ASN A 42 6.75 -2.24 -9.95
N SER A 43 6.59 -2.34 -8.62
CA SER A 43 5.68 -1.48 -7.89
C SER A 43 6.11 -0.02 -7.93
N ASP A 44 5.18 0.89 -7.66
CA ASP A 44 5.48 2.32 -7.62
C ASP A 44 6.45 2.66 -6.49
N ILE A 45 6.29 2.03 -5.32
CA ILE A 45 7.20 2.24 -4.18
C ILE A 45 8.61 1.75 -4.50
N SER A 46 8.75 0.58 -5.14
CA SER A 46 10.07 0.08 -5.56
C SER A 46 10.72 0.98 -6.62
N ARG A 47 9.92 1.53 -7.54
CA ARG A 47 10.41 2.49 -8.54
C ARG A 47 10.85 3.81 -7.92
N ILE A 48 10.08 4.35 -6.96
CA ILE A 48 10.45 5.53 -6.17
C ILE A 48 11.78 5.30 -5.46
N ASN A 49 11.89 4.20 -4.70
CA ASN A 49 13.09 3.88 -3.93
C ASN A 49 14.36 3.82 -4.78
N ARG A 50 14.25 3.42 -6.06
CA ARG A 50 15.40 3.33 -6.98
C ARG A 50 15.75 4.62 -7.71
N ARG A 51 14.78 5.52 -7.93
CA ARG A 51 14.94 6.62 -8.91
C ARG A 51 14.63 8.02 -8.39
N ALA A 52 13.87 8.14 -7.31
CA ALA A 52 13.38 9.44 -6.84
C ALA A 52 14.50 10.39 -6.36
N ALA A 53 15.69 9.86 -6.08
CA ALA A 53 16.87 10.67 -5.77
C ALA A 53 17.47 11.36 -7.01
N GLN A 54 17.19 10.86 -8.22
CA GLN A 54 17.75 11.35 -9.47
C GLN A 54 16.71 12.04 -10.35
N GLU A 55 15.47 11.55 -10.37
CA GLU A 55 14.40 12.04 -11.24
C GLU A 55 13.03 11.93 -10.59
N ALA A 56 12.09 12.74 -11.08
CA ALA A 56 10.69 12.60 -10.71
C ALA A 56 10.13 11.27 -11.25
N VAL A 57 9.42 10.54 -10.41
CA VAL A 57 8.82 9.24 -10.76
C VAL A 57 7.31 9.40 -10.86
N THR A 58 6.74 9.15 -12.04
CA THR A 58 5.29 9.05 -12.21
C THR A 58 4.79 7.76 -11.55
N VAL A 59 3.79 7.91 -10.68
CA VAL A 59 3.14 6.82 -9.94
C VAL A 59 1.63 6.86 -10.13
N GLY A 60 0.97 5.74 -9.81
CA GLY A 60 -0.47 5.65 -9.80
C GLY A 60 -1.14 6.46 -8.68
N PRO A 61 -2.46 6.66 -8.77
CA PRO A 61 -3.20 7.47 -7.82
C PRO A 61 -3.15 6.92 -6.38
N ASP A 62 -3.17 5.60 -6.20
CA ASP A 62 -3.15 4.98 -4.86
C ASP A 62 -1.82 5.25 -4.14
N ALA A 63 -0.69 5.04 -4.83
CA ALA A 63 0.63 5.33 -4.28
C ALA A 63 0.79 6.81 -3.96
N PHE A 64 0.30 7.69 -4.83
CA PHE A 64 0.33 9.13 -4.60
C PHE A 64 -0.51 9.52 -3.37
N ALA A 65 -1.74 9.02 -3.26
CA ALA A 65 -2.61 9.29 -2.11
C ALA A 65 -1.98 8.80 -0.80
N CYS A 66 -1.44 7.58 -0.77
CA CYS A 66 -0.72 7.07 0.41
C CYS A 66 0.47 7.98 0.80
N LEU A 67 1.24 8.48 -0.17
CA LEU A 67 2.36 9.37 0.12
C LEU A 67 1.92 10.73 0.64
N GLN A 68 0.78 11.26 0.17
CA GLN A 68 0.20 12.49 0.70
C GLN A 68 -0.22 12.34 2.17
N GLU A 69 -0.86 11.23 2.52
CA GLU A 69 -1.22 10.92 3.90
C GLU A 69 0.03 10.73 4.78
N CYS A 70 1.04 10.01 4.29
CA CYS A 70 2.33 9.86 4.99
C CYS A 70 3.01 11.21 5.25
N TRP A 71 2.95 12.13 4.28
CA TRP A 71 3.50 13.48 4.42
C TRP A 71 2.78 14.26 5.53
N GLN A 72 1.45 14.18 5.58
CA GLN A 72 0.67 14.83 6.63
C GLN A 72 1.00 14.23 8.00
N LEU A 73 1.02 12.90 8.11
CA LEU A 73 1.37 12.19 9.34
C LEU A 73 2.77 12.52 9.85
N TYR A 74 3.75 12.69 8.95
CA TYR A 74 5.09 13.12 9.34
C TYR A 74 5.05 14.45 10.10
N HIS A 75 4.28 15.43 9.61
CA HIS A 75 4.16 16.75 10.24
C HIS A 75 3.36 16.66 11.55
N ASP A 76 2.23 15.98 11.54
CA ASP A 76 1.34 15.87 12.69
C ASP A 76 2.00 15.15 13.87
N THR A 77 2.91 14.22 13.57
CA THR A 77 3.66 13.46 14.59
C THR A 77 5.02 14.08 14.94
N GLY A 78 5.38 15.23 14.35
CA GLY A 78 6.68 15.86 14.56
C GLY A 78 7.86 14.97 14.14
N GLY A 79 7.67 14.15 13.09
CA GLY A 79 8.65 13.22 12.56
C GLY A 79 8.73 11.86 13.27
N ALA A 80 7.85 11.57 14.25
CA ALA A 80 7.82 10.25 14.88
C ALA A 80 7.35 9.14 13.92
N PHE A 81 6.49 9.49 12.96
CA PHE A 81 6.21 8.66 11.78
C PHE A 81 7.03 9.20 10.59
N ASP A 82 7.89 8.36 10.00
CA ASP A 82 8.68 8.73 8.81
C ASP A 82 8.72 7.55 7.82
N VAL A 83 8.01 7.71 6.70
CA VAL A 83 7.94 6.70 5.63
C VAL A 83 9.29 6.50 4.91
N SER A 84 10.22 7.45 5.01
CA SER A 84 11.56 7.40 4.40
C SER A 84 12.63 6.73 5.27
N ALA A 85 12.29 6.39 6.53
CA ALA A 85 13.21 5.79 7.50
C ALA A 85 13.69 4.37 7.14
N GLY A 86 13.27 3.81 5.99
CA GLY A 86 13.63 2.47 5.55
C GLY A 86 15.13 2.17 5.51
N HIS A 87 15.98 3.16 5.22
CA HIS A 87 17.44 2.99 5.24
C HIS A 87 17.99 2.80 6.66
N LEU A 88 17.39 3.46 7.66
CA LEU A 88 17.80 3.31 9.06
C LEU A 88 17.45 1.90 9.56
N LEU A 89 16.32 1.35 9.14
CA LEU A 89 15.93 -0.03 9.48
C LEU A 89 16.93 -1.07 8.95
N ALA A 90 17.63 -0.81 7.86
CA ALA A 90 18.64 -1.72 7.32
C ALA A 90 19.94 -1.77 8.17
N CYS A 91 20.11 -0.85 9.12
CA CYS A 91 21.24 -0.83 10.05
C CYS A 91 20.99 -1.64 11.33
N TRP A 92 19.82 -2.26 11.48
CA TRP A 92 19.41 -3.09 12.60
C TRP A 92 19.20 -4.54 12.15
#